data_AF-A0A495Z0H3-F1
#
_entry.id   AF-A0A495Z0H3-F1
#
_cell.length_a   1.000
_cell.length_b   1.000
_cell.length_c   1.000
_cell.angle_alpha   90.00
_cell.angle_beta   90.00
_cell.angle_gamma   90.00
#
_symmetry.space_group_name_H-M   'P 1'
#
loop_
_entity.id
_entity.type
_entity.pdbx_description
1 polymer ?
#
loop_
_entity_poly.entity_id
_entity_poly.type
_entity_poly.pdbx_seq_one_letter_code
_entity_poly.pdbx_strand_id
1 'polypeptide(L)'
;MNCLDYGLSFINTVGNGNAPRFWVESRCRIIDNTDGSFSDYYQCGSCKSEHTFAEKNLFINPNYDFLPVFGEEHIAVFRRHAYCNDNYVEYRPAQDYWGGPLLDVQEASQVRVLDSNAAIIEATQKCLPIVTHTEIWDTNTHQRAIIECPVKTMNIDENAGIYQVDTGIVLFPDLSKRYDRQIETFSLAYVAFNTSHFADFVIERPTAIIKNGVEVTQVYHYSEIRSLEAKNTVFCIGEF
;
A
#
# COMPACT_ATOMS: atom_id res chain seq x y z
N MET A 1 6.33 -3.34 -16.03
CA MET A 1 5.33 -2.56 -15.28
C MET A 1 5.88 -1.14 -15.21
N ASN A 2 5.19 -0.19 -15.83
CA ASN A 2 5.61 1.21 -15.83
C ASN A 2 5.27 1.86 -14.48
N CYS A 3 6.08 2.82 -14.02
CA CYS A 3 5.80 3.53 -12.78
C CYS A 3 4.54 4.39 -12.92
N LEU A 4 3.72 4.46 -11.88
CA LEU A 4 2.62 5.43 -11.82
C LEU A 4 3.14 6.83 -11.48
N ASP A 5 2.50 7.84 -12.05
CA ASP A 5 2.52 9.19 -11.51
C ASP A 5 1.50 9.26 -10.38
N TYR A 6 1.99 9.10 -9.15
CA TYR A 6 1.16 9.18 -7.96
C TYR A 6 0.54 10.57 -7.80
N GLY A 7 1.13 11.65 -8.32
CA GLY A 7 0.53 12.99 -8.27
C GLY A 7 -0.73 13.13 -9.12
N LEU A 8 -0.91 12.24 -10.11
CA LEU A 8 -2.00 12.26 -11.08
C LEU A 8 -2.87 11.00 -11.07
N SER A 9 -2.64 10.07 -10.13
CA SER A 9 -3.35 8.79 -10.06
C SER A 9 -4.46 8.80 -9.03
N PHE A 10 -5.70 8.65 -9.51
CA PHE A 10 -6.91 8.64 -8.69
C PHE A 10 -7.81 7.45 -9.04
N ILE A 11 -8.65 7.06 -8.10
CA ILE A 11 -9.75 6.12 -8.34
C ILE A 11 -11.04 6.87 -8.04
N ASN A 12 -11.84 7.08 -9.08
CA ASN A 12 -13.20 7.60 -8.95
C ASN A 12 -14.17 6.42 -8.79
N THR A 13 -15.39 6.71 -8.40
CA THR A 13 -16.49 5.73 -8.34
C THR A 13 -17.74 6.34 -8.98
N VAL A 14 -18.73 5.52 -9.31
CA VAL A 14 -19.94 5.95 -10.06
C VAL A 14 -21.23 5.79 -9.26
N GLY A 15 -21.10 5.77 -7.94
CA GLY A 15 -22.22 5.49 -7.04
C GLY A 15 -23.29 6.57 -7.11
N ASN A 16 -24.55 6.16 -7.13
CA ASN A 16 -25.67 7.09 -7.00
C ASN A 16 -25.76 7.57 -5.55
N GLY A 17 -25.78 8.89 -5.34
CA GLY A 17 -25.79 9.52 -4.01
C GLY A 17 -24.40 9.82 -3.45
N ASN A 18 -23.46 8.85 -3.50
CA ASN A 18 -22.06 9.08 -3.12
C ASN A 18 -21.11 8.46 -4.16
N ALA A 19 -20.25 9.31 -4.74
CA ALA A 19 -19.25 8.95 -5.75
C ALA A 19 -17.88 9.52 -5.34
N PRO A 20 -17.22 8.96 -4.32
CA PRO A 20 -15.93 9.45 -3.86
C PRO A 20 -14.84 9.30 -4.94
N ARG A 21 -13.87 10.22 -4.86
CA ARG A 21 -12.57 10.12 -5.51
C ARG A 21 -11.51 9.87 -4.46
N PHE A 22 -10.72 8.83 -4.66
CA PHE A 22 -9.61 8.48 -3.79
C PHE A 22 -8.27 8.70 -4.48
N TRP A 23 -7.28 9.18 -3.73
CA TRP A 23 -5.90 9.30 -4.19
C TRP A 23 -5.22 7.94 -4.03
N VAL A 24 -4.59 7.41 -5.08
CA VAL A 24 -3.76 6.20 -4.97
C VAL A 24 -2.49 6.51 -4.19
N GLU A 25 -2.14 5.65 -3.22
CA GLU A 25 -0.94 5.79 -2.39
C GLU A 25 0.02 4.60 -2.48
N SER A 26 -0.45 3.45 -2.96
CA SER A 26 0.41 2.35 -3.39
C SER A 26 -0.32 1.44 -4.37
N ARG A 27 0.45 0.71 -5.18
CA ARG A 27 -0.04 -0.34 -6.07
C ARG A 27 0.69 -1.64 -5.73
N CYS A 28 -0.03 -2.73 -5.58
CA CYS A 28 0.57 -4.05 -5.56
C CYS A 28 0.09 -4.85 -6.76
N ARG A 29 1.03 -5.34 -7.56
CA ARG A 29 0.77 -6.27 -8.65
C ARG A 29 1.09 -7.68 -8.19
N ILE A 30 0.13 -8.59 -8.21
CA ILE A 30 0.37 -10.02 -8.01
C ILE A 30 0.52 -10.67 -9.39
N ILE A 31 1.53 -11.51 -9.54
CA ILE A 31 1.91 -12.18 -10.79
C ILE A 31 1.99 -13.67 -10.52
N ASP A 32 1.33 -14.47 -11.35
CA ASP A 32 1.52 -15.91 -11.41
C ASP A 32 2.64 -16.23 -12.41
N ASN A 33 3.77 -16.75 -11.93
CA ASN A 33 4.90 -17.07 -12.81
C ASN A 33 4.68 -18.36 -13.63
N THR A 34 3.61 -19.13 -13.38
CA THR A 34 3.30 -20.32 -14.18
C THR A 34 2.79 -19.97 -15.58
N ASP A 35 1.96 -18.93 -15.69
CA ASP A 35 1.32 -18.50 -16.94
C ASP A 35 1.54 -17.02 -17.28
N GLY A 36 2.15 -16.25 -16.37
CA GLY A 36 2.42 -14.82 -16.53
C GLY A 36 1.22 -13.91 -16.28
N SER A 37 0.08 -14.45 -15.83
CA SER A 37 -1.10 -13.67 -15.48
C SER A 37 -0.83 -12.74 -14.30
N PHE A 38 -1.52 -11.61 -14.24
CA PHE A 38 -1.37 -10.65 -13.16
C PHE A 38 -2.66 -9.92 -12.83
N SER A 39 -2.73 -9.37 -11.62
CA SER A 39 -3.77 -8.42 -11.21
C SER A 39 -3.16 -7.28 -10.40
N ASP A 40 -3.66 -6.07 -10.63
CA ASP A 40 -3.26 -4.86 -9.90
C ASP A 40 -4.26 -4.53 -8.81
N TYR A 41 -3.74 -4.12 -7.66
CA TYR A 41 -4.49 -3.65 -6.52
C TYR A 41 -3.97 -2.30 -6.07
N TYR A 42 -4.88 -1.37 -5.83
CA TYR A 42 -4.56 0.02 -5.55
C TYR A 42 -5.05 0.36 -4.15
N GLN A 43 -4.11 0.57 -3.22
CA GLN A 43 -4.45 1.16 -1.93
C GLN A 43 -4.54 2.66 -2.08
N CYS A 44 -5.62 3.22 -1.56
CA CYS A 44 -5.85 4.64 -1.60
C CYS A 44 -5.70 5.30 -0.23
N GLY A 45 -5.56 6.63 -0.26
CA GLY A 45 -5.46 7.46 0.93
C GLY A 45 -6.55 7.15 1.96
N SER A 46 -6.10 6.96 3.19
CA SER A 46 -6.98 6.72 4.33
C SER A 46 -7.80 7.97 4.65
N CYS A 47 -9.09 7.79 4.90
CA CYS A 47 -9.99 8.84 5.40
C CYS A 47 -10.62 8.42 6.73
N LYS A 48 -11.58 9.20 7.22
CA LYS A 48 -12.22 8.99 8.52
C LYS A 48 -13.69 8.64 8.34
N SER A 49 -14.21 7.80 9.22
CA SER A 49 -15.63 7.46 9.24
C SER A 49 -16.51 8.70 9.47
N GLU A 50 -17.50 8.91 8.60
CA GLU A 50 -18.32 10.13 8.60
C GLU A 50 -19.80 9.89 8.25
N HIS A 51 -20.64 10.83 8.65
CA HIS A 51 -22.00 11.05 8.16
C HIS A 51 -21.92 11.86 6.85
N THR A 52 -21.54 11.20 5.76
CA THR A 52 -21.36 11.84 4.45
C THR A 52 -22.58 12.69 4.08
N PHE A 53 -22.35 13.95 3.71
CA PHE A 53 -23.34 14.99 3.36
C PHE A 53 -24.23 15.52 4.50
N ALA A 54 -23.97 15.20 5.76
CA ALA A 54 -24.68 15.87 6.87
C ALA A 54 -24.35 17.38 6.90
N GLU A 55 -25.26 18.20 7.43
CA GLU A 55 -25.06 19.66 7.52
C GLU A 55 -23.92 20.05 8.48
N LYS A 56 -23.74 19.26 9.56
CA LYS A 56 -22.72 19.44 10.60
C LYS A 56 -22.49 18.13 11.35
N ASN A 57 -21.47 18.08 12.21
CA ASN A 57 -21.07 16.89 12.97
C ASN A 57 -20.72 15.71 12.06
N LEU A 58 -19.89 15.97 11.05
CA LEU A 58 -19.57 14.99 10.00
C LEU A 58 -18.90 13.74 10.54
N PHE A 59 -18.02 13.82 11.53
CA PHE A 59 -17.29 12.64 12.00
C PHE A 59 -18.09 11.79 12.98
N ILE A 60 -18.10 10.47 12.75
CA ILE A 60 -18.69 9.49 13.66
C ILE A 60 -17.83 9.38 14.93
N ASN A 61 -18.46 9.19 16.09
CA ASN A 61 -17.81 8.92 17.37
C ASN A 61 -18.39 7.63 18.02
N PRO A 62 -17.58 6.60 18.32
CA PRO A 62 -16.13 6.51 18.09
C PRO A 62 -15.79 6.49 16.60
N ASN A 63 -14.74 7.22 16.24
CA ASN A 63 -14.24 7.30 14.87
C ASN A 63 -13.34 6.12 14.54
N TYR A 64 -13.14 5.84 13.25
CA TYR A 64 -12.19 4.84 12.77
C TYR A 64 -11.56 5.28 11.44
N ASP A 65 -10.36 4.75 11.16
CA ASP A 65 -9.73 4.92 9.85
C ASP A 65 -10.48 4.09 8.81
N PHE A 66 -10.73 4.67 7.64
CA PHE A 66 -11.36 4.04 6.50
C PHE A 66 -10.37 4.05 5.35
N LEU A 67 -9.86 2.87 4.95
CA LEU A 67 -8.87 2.74 3.89
C LEU A 67 -9.38 1.74 2.84
N PRO A 68 -9.77 2.22 1.64
CA PRO A 68 -10.19 1.35 0.55
C PRO A 68 -8.98 0.85 -0.26
N VAL A 69 -9.10 -0.39 -0.74
CA VAL A 69 -8.20 -1.04 -1.68
C VAL A 69 -9.03 -1.57 -2.83
N PHE A 70 -8.74 -1.11 -4.04
CA PHE A 70 -9.47 -1.49 -5.23
C PHE A 70 -8.69 -2.51 -6.04
N GLY A 71 -9.32 -3.64 -6.33
CA GLY A 71 -9.00 -4.49 -7.49
C GLY A 71 -10.08 -4.33 -8.56
N GLU A 72 -9.90 -5.00 -9.69
CA GLU A 72 -10.86 -4.98 -10.81
C GLU A 72 -12.22 -5.59 -10.41
N GLU A 73 -12.19 -6.78 -9.81
CA GLU A 73 -13.42 -7.52 -9.48
C GLU A 73 -13.93 -7.27 -8.06
N HIS A 74 -13.02 -6.95 -7.13
CA HIS A 74 -13.31 -6.87 -5.70
C HIS A 74 -12.70 -5.62 -5.07
N ILE A 75 -13.32 -5.15 -4.01
CA ILE A 75 -12.79 -4.11 -3.11
C ILE A 75 -12.53 -4.73 -1.73
N ALA A 76 -11.46 -4.29 -1.08
CA ALA A 76 -11.25 -4.47 0.36
C ALA A 76 -11.35 -3.12 1.05
N VAL A 77 -12.05 -3.05 2.17
CA VAL A 77 -12.16 -1.83 2.98
C VAL A 77 -11.67 -2.13 4.39
N PHE A 78 -10.55 -1.52 4.75
CA PHE A 78 -9.98 -1.59 6.09
C PHE A 78 -10.64 -0.54 7.00
N ARG A 79 -11.19 -0.98 8.13
CA ARG A 79 -11.85 -0.17 9.16
C ARG A 79 -11.10 -0.31 10.48
N ARG A 80 -10.11 0.55 10.67
CA ARG A 80 -9.22 0.49 11.83
C ARG A 80 -9.80 1.27 13.00
N HIS A 81 -10.39 0.54 13.93
CA HIS A 81 -10.82 1.06 15.23
C HIS A 81 -9.65 1.06 16.23
N ALA A 82 -9.84 1.70 17.38
CA ALA A 82 -8.88 1.68 18.49
C ALA A 82 -8.70 0.28 19.15
N TYR A 83 -9.49 -0.71 18.72
CA TYR A 83 -9.48 -2.09 19.21
C TYR A 83 -9.72 -3.06 18.03
N CYS A 84 -9.32 -4.32 18.19
CA CYS A 84 -9.62 -5.36 17.23
C CYS A 84 -11.14 -5.60 17.16
N ASN A 85 -11.68 -5.58 15.96
CA ASN A 85 -13.10 -5.73 15.69
C ASN A 85 -13.31 -6.68 14.51
N ASP A 86 -14.47 -7.32 14.45
CA ASP A 86 -14.79 -8.33 13.44
C ASP A 86 -14.88 -7.75 12.02
N ASN A 87 -15.17 -6.45 11.91
CA ASN A 87 -15.32 -5.74 10.63
C ASN A 87 -14.04 -4.99 10.22
N TYR A 88 -12.87 -5.41 10.73
CA TYR A 88 -11.59 -4.75 10.43
C TYR A 88 -11.30 -4.69 8.94
N VAL A 89 -11.64 -5.73 8.19
CA VAL A 89 -11.58 -5.72 6.74
C VAL A 89 -12.85 -6.31 6.17
N GLU A 90 -13.42 -5.61 5.21
CA GLU A 90 -14.62 -6.01 4.49
C GLU A 90 -14.29 -6.23 3.01
N TYR A 91 -14.65 -7.39 2.47
CA TYR A 91 -14.45 -7.73 1.06
C TYR A 91 -15.80 -7.80 0.33
N ARG A 92 -15.91 -7.11 -0.81
CA ARG A 92 -17.12 -7.14 -1.64
C ARG A 92 -16.78 -7.16 -3.13
N PRO A 93 -17.70 -7.62 -4.00
CA PRO A 93 -17.62 -7.33 -5.42
C PRO A 93 -17.52 -5.82 -5.62
N ALA A 94 -16.61 -5.37 -6.49
CA ALA A 94 -16.32 -3.95 -6.69
C ALA A 94 -17.57 -3.18 -7.14
N GLN A 95 -18.41 -3.81 -7.97
CA GLN A 95 -19.63 -3.21 -8.53
C GLN A 95 -20.71 -2.95 -7.48
N ASP A 96 -20.70 -3.71 -6.39
CA ASP A 96 -21.64 -3.54 -5.27
C ASP A 96 -21.24 -2.37 -4.36
N TYR A 97 -20.07 -1.76 -4.60
CA TYR A 97 -19.52 -0.67 -3.79
C TYR A 97 -19.36 0.60 -4.63
N TRP A 98 -20.12 1.64 -4.30
CA TRP A 98 -20.17 2.91 -5.06
C TRP A 98 -20.30 2.72 -6.58
N GLY A 99 -21.05 1.71 -7.02
CA GLY A 99 -21.26 1.42 -8.44
C GLY A 99 -20.01 0.95 -9.22
N GLY A 100 -18.91 0.64 -8.54
CA GLY A 100 -17.66 0.20 -9.15
C GLY A 100 -16.60 1.30 -9.28
N PRO A 101 -15.31 0.93 -9.34
CA PRO A 101 -14.22 1.86 -9.54
C PRO A 101 -14.07 2.28 -11.01
N LEU A 102 -13.79 3.57 -11.22
CA LEU A 102 -13.21 4.10 -12.43
C LEU A 102 -11.73 4.38 -12.14
N LEU A 103 -10.86 3.51 -12.66
CA LEU A 103 -9.41 3.59 -12.48
C LEU A 103 -8.84 4.69 -13.38
N ASP A 104 -8.61 5.87 -12.82
CA ASP A 104 -7.92 7.00 -13.48
C ASP A 104 -6.47 7.05 -12.98
N VAL A 105 -5.74 5.96 -13.27
CA VAL A 105 -4.36 5.76 -12.85
C VAL A 105 -3.43 6.09 -14.02
N GLN A 106 -2.52 7.03 -13.79
CA GLN A 106 -1.69 7.59 -14.84
C GLN A 106 -0.27 7.03 -14.74
N GLU A 107 0.24 6.50 -15.84
CA GLU A 107 1.66 6.13 -15.93
C GLU A 107 2.51 7.40 -16.04
N ALA A 108 3.67 7.39 -15.39
CA ALA A 108 4.62 8.50 -15.48
C ALA A 108 5.10 8.69 -16.93
N SER A 109 5.06 9.93 -17.42
CA SER A 109 5.49 10.30 -18.77
C SER A 109 6.99 10.06 -19.01
N GLN A 110 7.79 10.17 -17.94
CA GLN A 110 9.22 9.88 -17.92
C GLN A 110 9.57 9.14 -16.64
N VAL A 111 10.42 8.11 -16.78
CA VAL A 111 10.90 7.28 -15.68
C VAL A 111 12.40 7.11 -15.85
N ARG A 112 13.16 7.40 -14.79
CA ARG A 112 14.61 7.20 -14.72
C ARG A 112 14.94 6.31 -13.54
N VAL A 113 15.61 5.19 -13.78
CA VAL A 113 16.14 4.34 -12.71
C VAL A 113 17.29 5.08 -12.02
N LEU A 114 17.28 5.08 -10.69
CA LEU A 114 18.37 5.58 -9.86
C LEU A 114 19.24 4.39 -9.44
N ASP A 115 20.25 4.10 -10.24
CA ASP A 115 21.07 2.87 -10.18
C ASP A 115 22.24 2.92 -9.18
N SER A 116 22.39 4.03 -8.45
CA SER A 116 23.43 4.22 -7.44
C SER A 116 22.94 5.02 -6.25
N ASN A 117 23.54 4.79 -5.08
CA ASN A 117 23.24 5.57 -3.88
C ASN A 117 23.42 7.07 -4.11
N ALA A 118 24.45 7.48 -4.88
CA ALA A 118 24.69 8.89 -5.22
C ALA A 118 23.51 9.49 -6.00
N ALA A 119 22.97 8.78 -7.01
CA ALA A 119 21.82 9.24 -7.78
C ALA A 119 20.54 9.32 -6.93
N ILE A 120 20.36 8.39 -5.98
CA ILE A 120 19.24 8.39 -5.03
C ILE A 120 19.33 9.57 -4.08
N ILE A 121 20.51 9.80 -3.50
CA ILE A 121 20.78 10.94 -2.60
C ILE A 121 20.54 12.26 -3.35
N GLU A 122 21.09 12.42 -4.54
CA GLU A 122 20.92 13.63 -5.35
C GLU A 122 19.44 13.90 -5.67
N ALA A 123 18.69 12.88 -6.10
CA ALA A 123 17.26 13.02 -6.37
C ALA A 123 16.47 13.43 -5.11
N THR A 124 16.85 12.88 -3.96
CA THR A 124 16.25 13.18 -2.66
C THR A 124 16.49 14.64 -2.26
N GLN A 125 17.73 15.11 -2.35
CA GLN A 125 18.10 16.50 -2.03
C GLN A 125 17.41 17.52 -2.94
N LYS A 126 17.16 17.15 -4.20
CA LYS A 126 16.43 17.98 -5.17
C LYS A 126 14.92 17.92 -5.02
N CYS A 127 14.41 17.14 -4.05
CA CYS A 127 12.98 16.92 -3.84
C CYS A 127 12.26 16.42 -5.11
N LEU A 128 12.95 15.61 -5.92
CA LEU A 128 12.32 15.03 -7.11
C LEU A 128 11.30 13.95 -6.70
N PRO A 129 10.23 13.72 -7.48
CA PRO A 129 9.30 12.63 -7.22
C PRO A 129 10.00 11.27 -7.37
N ILE A 130 10.09 10.53 -6.25
CA ILE A 130 10.71 9.20 -6.20
C ILE A 130 9.63 8.13 -6.00
N VAL A 131 9.72 7.06 -6.77
CA VAL A 131 8.87 5.85 -6.67
C VAL A 131 9.77 4.64 -6.47
N THR A 132 9.31 3.65 -5.73
CA THR A 132 10.02 2.37 -5.55
C THR A 132 9.22 1.21 -6.07
N HIS A 133 9.89 0.20 -6.59
CA HIS A 133 9.37 -1.17 -6.74
C HIS A 133 10.11 -2.06 -5.76
N THR A 134 9.38 -2.73 -4.87
CA THR A 134 9.89 -3.82 -4.05
C THR A 134 9.25 -5.11 -4.54
N GLU A 135 10.04 -5.95 -5.19
CA GLU A 135 9.59 -7.25 -5.68
C GLU A 135 9.89 -8.34 -4.64
N ILE A 136 8.88 -9.15 -4.31
CA ILE A 136 9.00 -10.34 -3.43
C ILE A 136 8.35 -11.54 -4.10
N TRP A 137 8.78 -12.76 -3.79
CA TRP A 137 8.31 -13.98 -4.45
C TRP A 137 8.23 -15.17 -3.50
N ASP A 138 7.39 -16.13 -3.85
CA ASP A 138 7.34 -17.45 -3.24
C ASP A 138 7.52 -18.51 -4.33
N THR A 139 8.53 -19.37 -4.14
CA THR A 139 8.89 -20.40 -5.13
C THR A 139 7.94 -21.59 -5.12
N ASN A 140 7.24 -21.85 -4.01
CA ASN A 140 6.33 -23.00 -3.88
C ASN A 140 4.99 -22.71 -4.53
N THR A 141 4.46 -21.49 -4.37
CA THR A 141 3.22 -21.07 -5.02
C THR A 141 3.43 -20.56 -6.43
N HIS A 142 4.69 -20.32 -6.83
CA HIS A 142 5.09 -19.66 -8.07
C HIS A 142 4.50 -18.24 -8.21
N GLN A 143 4.21 -17.57 -7.10
CA GLN A 143 3.69 -16.21 -7.11
C GLN A 143 4.82 -15.20 -6.88
N ARG A 144 4.70 -14.04 -7.52
CA ARG A 144 5.55 -12.88 -7.26
C ARG A 144 4.66 -11.66 -7.09
N ALA A 145 5.06 -10.74 -6.24
CA ALA A 145 4.43 -9.45 -6.09
C ALA A 145 5.41 -8.33 -6.42
N ILE A 146 4.90 -7.25 -7.01
CA ILE A 146 5.60 -5.97 -7.13
C ILE A 146 4.83 -4.95 -6.30
N ILE A 147 5.42 -4.51 -5.20
CA ILE A 147 4.88 -3.45 -4.34
C ILE A 147 5.47 -2.13 -4.83
N GLU A 148 4.63 -1.28 -5.41
CA GLU A 148 4.99 0.04 -5.90
C GLU A 148 4.39 1.12 -5.01
N CYS A 149 5.20 2.12 -4.66
CA CYS A 149 4.73 3.27 -3.88
C CYS A 149 5.61 4.52 -4.10
N PRO A 150 5.06 5.73 -3.90
CA PRO A 150 5.86 6.94 -3.82
C PRO A 150 6.65 6.92 -2.51
N VAL A 151 7.90 7.37 -2.55
CA VAL A 151 8.72 7.47 -1.34
C VAL A 151 8.30 8.70 -0.54
N LYS A 152 7.49 8.48 0.50
CA LYS A 152 7.05 9.56 1.41
C LYS A 152 8.11 9.95 2.44
N THR A 153 9.05 9.07 2.73
CA THR A 153 10.17 9.36 3.63
C THR A 153 11.42 8.63 3.14
N MET A 154 12.50 9.39 3.00
CA MET A 154 13.83 8.94 2.60
C MET A 154 14.83 9.53 3.58
N ASN A 155 15.59 8.67 4.25
CA ASN A 155 16.74 9.08 5.06
C ASN A 155 17.99 9.03 4.18
N ILE A 156 18.88 10.01 4.31
CA ILE A 156 20.17 10.04 3.61
C ILE A 156 21.29 10.37 4.59
N ASP A 157 22.44 9.74 4.41
CA ASP A 157 23.71 10.17 4.99
C ASP A 157 24.72 10.34 3.84
N GLU A 158 24.97 11.59 3.49
CA GLU A 158 25.87 11.97 2.39
C GLU A 158 27.32 11.57 2.66
N ASN A 159 27.77 11.64 3.92
CA ASN A 159 29.15 11.32 4.28
C ASN A 159 29.40 9.82 4.16
N ALA A 160 28.41 9.01 4.57
CA ALA A 160 28.47 7.56 4.44
C ALA A 160 28.05 7.06 3.05
N GLY A 161 27.43 7.91 2.21
CA GLY A 161 26.96 7.54 0.89
C GLY A 161 25.83 6.50 0.92
N ILE A 162 24.97 6.57 1.93
CA ILE A 162 23.87 5.63 2.15
C ILE A 162 22.51 6.34 2.15
N TYR A 163 21.47 5.61 1.76
CA TYR A 163 20.08 6.02 1.82
C TYR A 163 19.27 4.96 2.56
N GLN A 164 18.09 5.31 3.05
CA GLN A 164 17.11 4.35 3.52
C GLN A 164 15.71 4.86 3.18
N VAL A 165 15.01 4.07 2.37
CA VAL A 165 13.57 4.20 2.18
C VAL A 165 12.91 3.72 3.47
N ASP A 166 11.94 4.48 3.96
CA ASP A 166 11.05 4.11 5.06
C ASP A 166 9.69 4.67 4.71
N THR A 167 8.79 3.85 4.19
CA THR A 167 7.52 4.37 3.70
C THR A 167 6.37 3.41 3.85
N GLY A 168 5.18 3.98 3.89
CA GLY A 168 3.92 3.28 4.06
C GLY A 168 2.78 4.26 4.24
N ILE A 169 1.55 3.80 4.28
CA ILE A 169 1.16 2.38 4.26
C ILE A 169 1.29 1.81 2.84
N VAL A 170 1.68 0.53 2.71
CA VAL A 170 1.69 -0.26 1.47
C VAL A 170 0.89 -1.55 1.65
N LEU A 171 0.48 -2.16 0.53
CA LEU A 171 -0.11 -3.50 0.50
C LEU A 171 0.99 -4.58 0.57
N PHE A 172 1.01 -5.34 1.67
CA PHE A 172 1.86 -6.53 1.82
C PHE A 172 1.05 -7.79 1.50
N PRO A 173 1.38 -8.54 0.44
CA PRO A 173 0.69 -9.78 0.09
C PRO A 173 1.26 -11.00 0.81
N ASP A 174 0.39 -11.86 1.34
CA ASP A 174 0.73 -13.23 1.72
C ASP A 174 0.80 -14.12 0.48
N LEU A 175 2.02 -14.36 -0.02
CA LEU A 175 2.31 -15.22 -1.17
C LEU A 175 2.49 -16.70 -0.81
N SER A 176 2.39 -17.07 0.47
CA SER A 176 2.64 -18.45 0.93
C SER A 176 1.53 -19.42 0.55
N LYS A 177 0.38 -18.90 0.10
CA LYS A 177 -0.77 -19.67 -0.36
C LYS A 177 -1.53 -18.91 -1.43
N ARG A 178 -2.36 -19.66 -2.17
CA ARG A 178 -3.32 -19.10 -3.12
C ARG A 178 -4.66 -18.84 -2.42
N TYR A 179 -5.28 -17.74 -2.78
CA TYR A 179 -6.57 -17.32 -2.25
C TYR A 179 -7.62 -17.44 -3.35
N ASP A 180 -8.83 -17.89 -3.01
CA ASP A 180 -9.96 -17.94 -3.94
C ASP A 180 -10.29 -16.54 -4.47
N ARG A 181 -10.26 -15.53 -3.58
CA ARG A 181 -10.30 -14.12 -3.92
C ARG A 181 -8.92 -13.52 -3.64
N GLN A 182 -8.14 -13.26 -4.68
CA GLN A 182 -6.75 -12.80 -4.52
C GLN A 182 -6.60 -11.52 -3.69
N ILE A 183 -7.61 -10.64 -3.64
CA ILE A 183 -7.61 -9.43 -2.81
C ILE A 183 -7.50 -9.71 -1.29
N GLU A 184 -7.82 -10.92 -0.84
CA GLU A 184 -7.71 -11.32 0.57
C GLU A 184 -6.27 -11.60 1.02
N THR A 185 -5.31 -11.59 0.09
CA THR A 185 -3.88 -11.76 0.39
C THR A 185 -3.31 -10.59 1.21
N PHE A 186 -3.94 -9.42 1.16
CA PHE A 186 -3.31 -8.19 1.61
C PHE A 186 -3.42 -7.93 3.11
N SER A 187 -2.28 -7.51 3.65
CA SER A 187 -2.15 -6.82 4.92
C SER A 187 -1.63 -5.40 4.69
N LEU A 188 -1.88 -4.50 5.64
CA LEU A 188 -1.26 -3.18 5.66
C LEU A 188 0.13 -3.28 6.28
N ALA A 189 1.12 -2.62 5.67
CA ALA A 189 2.50 -2.61 6.16
C ALA A 189 3.21 -1.28 5.90
N TYR A 190 4.35 -1.10 6.55
CA TYR A 190 5.40 -0.19 6.11
C TYR A 190 6.56 -1.01 5.57
N VAL A 191 7.28 -0.46 4.60
CA VAL A 191 8.46 -1.07 3.98
C VAL A 191 9.69 -0.19 4.22
N ALA A 192 10.81 -0.82 4.56
CA ALA A 192 12.09 -0.17 4.70
C ALA A 192 13.18 -0.96 3.97
N PHE A 193 14.08 -0.26 3.28
CA PHE A 193 15.28 -0.84 2.69
C PHE A 193 16.34 0.23 2.42
N ASN A 194 17.61 -0.19 2.42
CA ASN A 194 18.77 0.64 2.11
C ASN A 194 19.69 0.01 1.05
N THR A 195 19.20 -1.06 0.41
CA THR A 195 19.92 -1.81 -0.63
C THR A 195 18.93 -2.49 -1.58
N SER A 196 19.44 -3.06 -2.67
CA SER A 196 18.64 -3.62 -3.75
C SER A 196 18.14 -5.04 -3.53
N HIS A 197 18.64 -5.77 -2.53
CA HIS A 197 18.49 -7.23 -2.43
C HIS A 197 17.69 -7.74 -1.21
N PHE A 198 17.21 -6.85 -0.34
CA PHE A 198 16.29 -7.21 0.75
C PHE A 198 15.38 -6.04 1.10
N ALA A 199 14.23 -6.34 1.70
CA ALA A 199 13.37 -5.34 2.31
C ALA A 199 12.84 -5.83 3.66
N ASP A 200 12.80 -4.92 4.62
CA ASP A 200 12.11 -5.12 5.89
C ASP A 200 10.69 -4.59 5.80
N PHE A 201 9.77 -5.34 6.37
CA PHE A 201 8.39 -4.93 6.53
C PHE A 201 8.03 -4.94 8.01
N VAL A 202 7.28 -3.94 8.45
CA VAL A 202 6.50 -4.03 9.68
C VAL A 202 5.02 -4.08 9.30
N ILE A 203 4.38 -5.19 9.63
CA ILE A 203 3.05 -5.56 9.14
C ILE A 203 2.05 -5.40 10.27
N GLU A 204 0.89 -4.84 9.95
CA GLU A 204 -0.19 -4.66 10.90
C GLU A 204 -0.83 -5.99 11.28
N ARG A 205 -0.88 -6.26 12.58
CA ARG A 205 -1.46 -7.48 13.17
C ARG A 205 -2.26 -7.16 14.43
N PRO A 206 -3.20 -8.03 14.81
CA PRO A 206 -3.71 -8.05 16.17
C PRO A 206 -2.55 -8.20 17.17
N THR A 207 -2.48 -7.28 18.12
CA THR A 207 -1.44 -7.23 19.15
C THR A 207 -2.09 -7.09 20.52
N ALA A 208 -1.75 -8.00 21.42
CA ALA A 208 -2.26 -8.00 22.78
C ALA A 208 -1.75 -6.80 23.59
N ILE A 209 -2.67 -6.15 24.30
CA ILE A 209 -2.35 -5.20 25.36
C ILE A 209 -2.38 -5.95 26.68
N ILE A 210 -1.23 -6.05 27.35
CA ILE A 210 -1.08 -6.74 28.64
C ILE A 210 -1.04 -5.71 29.77
N LYS A 211 -1.91 -5.87 30.77
CA LYS A 211 -1.90 -5.07 32.01
C LYS A 211 -1.84 -6.00 33.21
N ASN A 212 -0.85 -5.80 34.09
CA ASN A 212 -0.63 -6.63 35.28
C ASN A 212 -0.53 -8.14 34.95
N GLY A 213 0.09 -8.49 33.81
CA GLY A 213 0.26 -9.88 33.37
C GLY A 213 -0.99 -10.53 32.76
N VAL A 214 -2.08 -9.77 32.59
CA VAL A 214 -3.32 -10.25 31.96
C VAL A 214 -3.56 -9.50 30.65
N GLU A 215 -3.92 -10.22 29.59
CA GLU A 215 -4.38 -9.61 28.35
C GLU A 215 -5.74 -8.93 28.57
N VAL A 216 -5.80 -7.63 28.31
CA VAL A 216 -7.03 -6.84 28.52
C VAL A 216 -7.80 -6.58 27.23
N THR A 217 -7.10 -6.54 26.09
CA THR A 217 -7.69 -6.39 24.75
C THR A 217 -6.62 -6.63 23.68
N GLN A 218 -7.03 -6.67 22.42
CA GLN A 218 -6.14 -6.60 21.27
C GLN A 218 -6.41 -5.34 20.46
N VAL A 219 -5.35 -4.81 19.85
CA VAL A 219 -5.40 -3.68 18.92
C VAL A 219 -4.67 -4.05 17.63
N TYR A 220 -5.03 -3.42 16.52
CA TYR A 220 -4.21 -3.52 15.32
C TYR A 220 -2.98 -2.61 15.46
N HIS A 221 -1.80 -3.23 15.45
CA HIS A 221 -0.51 -2.53 15.53
C HIS A 221 0.48 -3.14 14.54
N TYR A 222 1.31 -2.28 13.96
CA TYR A 222 2.46 -2.66 13.14
C TYR A 222 3.49 -3.34 14.05
N SER A 223 3.41 -4.66 14.15
CA SER A 223 4.10 -5.45 15.17
C SER A 223 4.78 -6.71 14.64
N GLU A 224 4.33 -7.26 13.51
CA GLU A 224 5.02 -8.38 12.87
C GLU A 224 6.11 -7.83 11.96
N ILE A 225 7.36 -8.10 12.31
CA ILE A 225 8.52 -7.74 11.48
C ILE A 225 8.87 -8.92 10.58
N ARG A 226 9.04 -8.65 9.27
CA ARG A 226 9.55 -9.63 8.30
C ARG A 226 10.68 -9.01 7.49
N SER A 227 11.83 -9.67 7.50
CA SER A 227 12.94 -9.39 6.58
C SER A 227 12.90 -10.40 5.45
N LEU A 228 12.74 -9.93 4.22
CA LEU A 228 12.63 -10.78 3.04
C LEU A 228 13.76 -10.50 2.06
N GLU A 229 14.26 -11.55 1.41
CA GLU A 229 14.95 -11.38 0.13
C GLU A 229 13.97 -10.70 -0.84
N ALA A 230 14.44 -9.65 -1.49
CA ALA A 230 13.61 -8.82 -2.33
C ALA A 230 14.47 -8.20 -3.45
N LYS A 231 13.83 -7.72 -4.50
CA LYS A 231 14.49 -6.87 -5.49
C LYS A 231 13.90 -5.47 -5.40
N ASN A 232 14.68 -4.53 -4.89
CA ASN A 232 14.29 -3.12 -4.83
C ASN A 232 14.86 -2.35 -6.02
N THR A 233 13.98 -1.58 -6.67
CA THR A 233 14.36 -0.62 -7.70
C THR A 233 13.82 0.76 -7.31
N VAL A 234 14.68 1.77 -7.38
CA VAL A 234 14.31 3.16 -7.08
C VAL A 234 14.25 3.94 -8.38
N PHE A 235 13.19 4.71 -8.57
CA PHE A 235 12.93 5.49 -9.76
C PHE A 235 12.73 6.95 -9.40
N CYS A 236 13.18 7.83 -10.28
CA CYS A 236 12.73 9.21 -10.36
C CYS A 236 11.70 9.29 -11.49
N ILE A 237 10.61 10.03 -11.28
CA ILE A 237 9.56 10.23 -12.30
C ILE A 237 9.31 11.72 -12.57
N GLY A 238 8.75 12.02 -13.75
CA GLY A 238 8.42 13.39 -14.18
C GLY A 238 9.49 14.04 -15.07
N GLU A 239 9.33 15.33 -15.36
CA GLU A 239 10.32 16.08 -16.16
C GLU A 239 11.53 16.45 -15.27
N PHE A 240 12.75 16.14 -15.74
CA PHE A 240 14.01 16.33 -14.99
C PHE A 240 14.90 17.42 -15.59
#